data_AF-A0A7C0W8V4-F1
#
_entry.id   AF-A0A7C0W8V4-F1
#
_cell.length_a   1.000
_cell.length_b   1.000
_cell.length_c   1.000
_cell.angle_alpha   90.00
_cell.angle_beta   90.00
_cell.angle_gamma   90.00
#
_symmetry.space_group_name_H-M   'P 1'
#
loop_
_entity.id
_entity.type
_entity.pdbx_description
1 polymer ?
#
loop_
_entity_poly.entity_id
_entity_poly.type
_entity_poly.pdbx_seq_one_letter_code
_entity_poly.pdbx_strand_id
1 'polypeptide(L)'
;MSKKYLITFLAVLTAFMMMGCGGEKEESGRELSRLLPARLAETGFTRASEIRTFVGNSLWEYIDGQAELYYQYDFVDVATSNYTRDDIEFEVDIYRFATADGSYGIYSMFRNPADNVIQMGVEGFISPGRLVFVKDVYLVKLTGFDESEESNTAIVDLAETFEGMLTGKVEKPAAFGQFPPDNIIDKSDKYYAESFLGQKFLTRVFCRDYLSGDDTLTLFITRDEMADKYAQWLEMAEKTGRKSVPPQGLLFDSEYSFIYDDPFHDQIIVGLKNQKLAGIVHFSGKLKEYLNLWLETL
;
A
#
# COMPACT_ATOMS: atom_id res chain seq x y z
N MET A 1 27.83 42.73 -28.41
CA MET A 1 27.69 41.62 -27.44
C MET A 1 26.25 41.67 -26.93
N SER A 2 25.36 40.68 -26.99
CA SER A 2 25.55 39.24 -26.90
C SER A 2 24.20 38.50 -27.14
N LYS A 3 23.40 38.87 -28.16
CA LYS A 3 22.15 38.13 -28.47
C LYS A 3 22.40 36.71 -29.01
N LYS A 4 23.59 36.46 -29.57
CA LYS A 4 24.00 35.12 -30.01
C LYS A 4 24.31 34.16 -28.86
N TYR A 5 24.82 34.65 -27.72
CA TYR A 5 25.14 33.77 -26.59
C TYR A 5 23.92 33.39 -25.74
N LEU A 6 22.87 34.23 -25.72
CA LEU A 6 21.64 33.93 -24.97
C LEU A 6 20.86 32.74 -25.56
N ILE A 7 20.89 32.59 -26.90
CA ILE A 7 20.24 31.47 -27.59
C ILE A 7 21.07 30.18 -27.45
N THR A 8 22.41 30.28 -27.43
CA THR A 8 23.27 29.12 -27.18
C THR A 8 23.17 28.63 -25.74
N PHE A 9 22.99 29.51 -24.75
CA PHE A 9 22.83 29.11 -23.34
C PHE A 9 21.51 28.38 -23.08
N LEU A 10 20.42 28.75 -23.78
CA LEU A 10 19.11 28.11 -23.65
C LEU A 10 19.06 26.72 -24.32
N ALA A 11 19.82 26.51 -25.40
CA ALA A 11 19.92 25.21 -26.08
C ALA A 11 20.83 24.20 -25.34
N VAL A 12 21.80 24.68 -24.55
CA VAL A 12 22.65 23.83 -23.70
C VAL A 12 21.93 23.41 -22.42
N LEU A 13 21.03 24.26 -21.89
CA LEU A 13 20.22 23.94 -20.70
C LEU A 13 19.15 22.87 -20.98
N THR A 14 18.54 22.86 -22.16
CA THR A 14 17.57 21.82 -22.57
C THR A 14 18.24 20.49 -22.93
N ALA A 15 19.51 20.50 -23.37
CA ALA A 15 20.27 19.28 -23.64
C ALA A 15 20.75 18.56 -22.37
N PHE A 16 20.92 19.27 -21.25
CA PHE A 16 21.35 18.67 -19.97
C PHE A 16 20.20 17.97 -19.21
N MET A 17 18.94 18.32 -19.50
CA MET A 17 17.78 17.75 -18.82
C MET A 17 17.35 16.37 -19.37
N MET A 18 17.76 16.01 -20.59
CA MET A 18 17.41 14.72 -21.20
C MET A 18 18.45 13.61 -20.96
N MET A 19 19.61 13.90 -20.35
CA MET A 19 20.61 12.88 -20.00
C MET A 19 20.50 12.33 -18.57
N GLY A 20 19.67 12.92 -17.70
CA GLY A 20 19.56 12.51 -16.28
C GLY A 20 18.64 11.30 -16.06
N CYS A 21 17.43 11.33 -16.64
CA CYS A 21 16.41 10.31 -16.32
C CYS A 21 16.69 8.92 -16.90
N GLY A 22 17.57 8.80 -17.91
CA GLY A 22 17.95 7.49 -18.47
C GLY A 22 18.88 6.71 -17.56
N GLY A 23 19.86 7.39 -16.95
CA GLY A 23 20.85 6.77 -16.06
C GLY A 23 20.23 6.24 -14.77
N GLU A 24 19.34 7.02 -14.16
CA GLU A 24 18.63 6.61 -12.93
C GLU A 24 17.78 5.36 -13.14
N LYS A 25 17.07 5.26 -14.27
CA LYS A 25 16.26 4.07 -14.57
C LYS A 25 17.11 2.82 -14.79
N GLU A 26 18.21 2.94 -15.52
CA GLU A 26 19.14 1.81 -15.73
C GLU A 26 19.80 1.36 -14.43
N GLU A 27 20.16 2.28 -13.55
CA GLU A 27 20.75 1.97 -12.25
C GLU A 27 19.75 1.26 -11.33
N SER A 28 18.54 1.82 -11.24
CA SER A 28 17.40 1.28 -10.47
C SER A 28 17.13 -0.19 -10.83
N GLY A 29 16.93 -0.49 -12.12
CA GLY A 29 16.69 -1.86 -12.59
C GLY A 29 17.88 -2.79 -12.37
N ARG A 30 19.12 -2.30 -12.49
CA ARG A 30 20.33 -3.10 -12.22
C ARG A 30 20.46 -3.47 -10.75
N GLU A 31 20.13 -2.58 -9.82
CA GLU A 31 20.15 -2.88 -8.40
C GLU A 31 19.17 -4.01 -8.06
N LEU A 32 17.93 -3.88 -8.53
CA LEU A 32 16.88 -4.84 -8.23
C LEU A 32 17.15 -6.22 -8.87
N SER A 33 17.75 -6.24 -10.07
CA SER A 33 18.20 -7.48 -10.73
C SER A 33 19.20 -8.29 -9.91
N ARG A 34 19.98 -7.66 -9.01
CA ARG A 34 20.93 -8.38 -8.13
C ARG A 34 20.22 -9.22 -7.08
N LEU A 35 18.94 -8.94 -6.81
CA LEU A 35 18.12 -9.73 -5.90
C LEU A 35 17.65 -11.04 -6.52
N LEU A 36 17.84 -11.25 -7.83
CA LEU A 36 17.48 -12.48 -8.55
C LEU A 36 18.75 -13.25 -8.97
N PRO A 37 19.46 -13.93 -8.05
CA PRO A 37 20.69 -14.65 -8.36
C PRO A 37 20.42 -15.87 -9.25
N ALA A 38 21.42 -16.31 -10.02
CA ALA A 38 21.27 -17.43 -10.94
C ALA A 38 21.02 -18.78 -10.24
N ARG A 39 21.47 -18.93 -8.98
CA ARG A 39 21.32 -20.14 -8.17
C ARG A 39 21.07 -19.77 -6.71
N LEU A 40 20.11 -20.45 -6.10
CA LEU A 40 19.81 -20.41 -4.67
C LEU A 40 20.30 -21.73 -4.06
N ALA A 41 21.56 -21.75 -3.65
CA ALA A 41 22.27 -23.01 -3.36
C ALA A 41 21.68 -23.78 -2.16
N GLU A 42 21.12 -23.09 -1.17
CA GLU A 42 20.55 -23.69 0.04
C GLU A 42 19.23 -24.42 -0.25
N THR A 43 18.44 -23.91 -1.18
CA THR A 43 17.10 -24.44 -1.51
C THR A 43 17.03 -25.18 -2.83
N GLY A 44 18.13 -25.22 -3.59
CA GLY A 44 18.26 -25.99 -4.83
C GLY A 44 17.66 -25.31 -6.08
N PHE A 45 17.08 -24.13 -5.94
CA PHE A 45 16.48 -23.42 -7.07
C PHE A 45 17.53 -22.85 -8.04
N THR A 46 17.19 -22.88 -9.32
CA THR A 46 17.96 -22.23 -10.39
C THR A 46 17.07 -21.32 -11.20
N ARG A 47 17.62 -20.17 -11.62
CA ARG A 47 16.87 -19.22 -12.46
C ARG A 47 16.70 -19.81 -13.86
N ALA A 48 15.45 -19.95 -14.29
CA ALA A 48 15.05 -20.61 -15.54
C ALA A 48 14.85 -19.63 -16.72
N SER A 49 14.72 -18.34 -16.45
CA SER A 49 14.56 -17.32 -17.48
C SER A 49 15.51 -16.12 -17.31
N GLU A 50 15.50 -15.23 -18.29
CA GLU A 50 16.18 -13.94 -18.20
C GLU A 50 15.48 -13.01 -17.21
N ILE A 51 16.26 -12.14 -16.55
CA ILE A 51 15.67 -11.11 -15.70
C ILE A 51 15.09 -10.02 -16.61
N ARG A 52 13.81 -9.72 -16.41
CA ARG A 52 13.16 -8.53 -17.00
C ARG A 52 12.98 -7.49 -15.91
N THR A 53 13.18 -6.22 -16.26
CA THR A 53 12.99 -5.09 -15.34
C THR A 53 12.12 -4.02 -15.95
N PHE A 54 11.20 -3.48 -15.16
CA PHE A 54 10.30 -2.39 -15.58
C PHE A 54 10.38 -1.27 -14.53
N VAL A 55 10.57 -0.03 -14.98
CA VAL A 55 10.89 1.12 -14.11
C VAL A 55 9.92 2.28 -14.36
N GLY A 56 9.28 2.74 -13.30
CA GLY A 56 8.25 3.77 -13.32
C GLY A 56 7.15 3.42 -14.34
N ASN A 57 6.91 4.33 -15.27
CA ASN A 57 5.81 4.22 -16.24
C ASN A 57 5.99 3.11 -17.29
N SER A 58 6.96 2.20 -17.21
CA SER A 58 7.03 1.03 -18.11
C SER A 58 6.34 -0.21 -17.53
N LEU A 59 5.79 -0.14 -16.32
CA LEU A 59 5.14 -1.28 -15.67
C LEU A 59 3.93 -1.83 -16.44
N TRP A 60 3.23 -0.98 -17.19
CA TRP A 60 2.10 -1.40 -18.04
C TRP A 60 2.52 -2.37 -19.14
N GLU A 61 3.79 -2.36 -19.56
CA GLU A 61 4.33 -3.34 -20.52
C GLU A 61 4.37 -4.75 -19.93
N TYR A 62 4.37 -4.86 -18.60
CA TYR A 62 4.39 -6.12 -17.87
C TYR A 62 3.01 -6.56 -17.37
N ILE A 63 2.33 -5.71 -16.61
CA ILE A 63 1.05 -6.02 -15.95
C ILE A 63 -0.07 -5.09 -16.41
N ASP A 64 -0.32 -5.09 -17.72
CA ASP A 64 -1.34 -4.26 -18.37
C ASP A 64 -2.70 -4.29 -17.63
N GLY A 65 -3.31 -3.11 -17.49
CA GLY A 65 -4.53 -2.88 -16.71
C GLY A 65 -4.36 -2.87 -15.18
N GLN A 66 -3.36 -3.57 -14.62
CA GLN A 66 -3.09 -3.58 -13.18
C GLN A 66 -2.05 -2.53 -12.75
N ALA A 67 -1.22 -2.05 -13.68
CA ALA A 67 -0.16 -1.07 -13.38
C ALA A 67 -0.69 0.21 -12.70
N GLU A 68 -1.90 0.66 -13.04
CA GLU A 68 -2.51 1.84 -12.43
C GLU A 68 -2.62 1.72 -10.91
N LEU A 69 -3.01 0.55 -10.41
CA LEU A 69 -3.07 0.32 -8.97
C LEU A 69 -1.69 0.46 -8.32
N TYR A 70 -0.63 -0.02 -8.97
CA TYR A 70 0.74 0.07 -8.45
C TYR A 70 1.23 1.51 -8.43
N TYR A 71 0.88 2.31 -9.44
CA TYR A 71 1.25 3.73 -9.49
C TYR A 71 0.63 4.54 -8.34
N GLN A 72 -0.58 4.20 -7.89
CA GLN A 72 -1.20 4.84 -6.73
C GLN A 72 -0.35 4.69 -5.45
N TYR A 73 0.42 3.62 -5.34
CA TYR A 73 1.28 3.33 -4.18
C TYR A 73 2.74 3.78 -4.36
N ASP A 74 3.02 4.69 -5.30
CA ASP A 74 4.36 5.20 -5.60
C ASP A 74 5.34 4.10 -6.05
N PHE A 75 4.91 3.27 -7.00
CA PHE A 75 5.76 2.26 -7.64
C PHE A 75 7.06 2.85 -8.22
N VAL A 76 8.19 2.18 -7.97
CA VAL A 76 9.52 2.56 -8.46
C VAL A 76 9.94 1.64 -9.59
N ASP A 77 10.09 0.35 -9.31
CA ASP A 77 10.50 -0.66 -10.29
C ASP A 77 10.13 -2.08 -9.86
N VAL A 78 10.17 -3.01 -10.83
CA VAL A 78 10.02 -4.45 -10.61
C VAL A 78 11.09 -5.20 -11.38
N ALA A 79 11.62 -6.26 -10.77
CA ALA A 79 12.45 -7.26 -11.43
C ALA A 79 11.72 -8.60 -11.35
N THR A 80 11.63 -9.29 -12.48
CA THR A 80 10.92 -10.57 -12.60
C THR A 80 11.75 -11.61 -13.32
N SER A 81 11.68 -12.86 -12.85
CA SER A 81 12.30 -14.02 -13.48
C SER A 81 11.66 -15.32 -12.99
N ASN A 82 11.77 -16.37 -13.79
CA ASN A 82 11.32 -17.70 -13.40
C ASN A 82 12.45 -18.45 -12.68
N TYR A 83 12.08 -19.26 -11.69
CA TYR A 83 12.94 -20.18 -10.96
C TYR A 83 12.38 -21.59 -11.04
N THR A 84 13.26 -22.59 -11.11
CA THR A 84 12.86 -23.99 -11.12
C THR A 84 13.62 -24.84 -10.12
N ARG A 85 12.93 -25.85 -9.58
CA ARG A 85 13.44 -26.94 -8.76
C ARG A 85 12.61 -28.20 -9.03
N ASP A 86 13.28 -29.30 -9.35
CA ASP A 86 12.63 -30.60 -9.61
C ASP A 86 11.48 -30.53 -10.63
N ASP A 87 11.71 -29.83 -11.75
CA ASP A 87 10.74 -29.57 -12.83
C ASP A 87 9.51 -28.71 -12.44
N ILE A 88 9.45 -28.22 -11.19
CA ILE A 88 8.46 -27.23 -10.75
C ILE A 88 9.02 -25.85 -11.05
N GLU A 89 8.21 -24.98 -11.66
CA GLU A 89 8.60 -23.62 -12.05
C GLU A 89 7.75 -22.57 -11.30
N PHE A 90 8.38 -21.45 -10.95
CA PHE A 90 7.76 -20.32 -10.26
C PHE A 90 8.15 -19.02 -10.94
N GLU A 91 7.20 -18.13 -11.22
CA GLU A 91 7.47 -16.73 -11.51
C GLU A 91 7.72 -15.98 -10.21
N VAL A 92 8.84 -15.27 -10.12
CA VAL A 92 9.20 -14.43 -8.97
C VAL A 92 9.22 -12.98 -9.42
N ASP A 93 8.36 -12.18 -8.80
CA ASP A 93 8.38 -10.73 -8.91
C ASP A 93 8.88 -10.09 -7.61
N ILE A 94 9.82 -9.17 -7.73
CA ILE A 94 10.21 -8.27 -6.64
C ILE A 94 9.88 -6.86 -7.09
N TYR A 95 8.83 -6.26 -6.52
CA TYR A 95 8.45 -4.87 -6.73
C TYR A 95 9.06 -3.99 -5.63
N ARG A 96 9.53 -2.81 -5.97
CA ARG A 96 9.99 -1.77 -5.03
C ARG A 96 9.10 -0.54 -5.15
N PHE A 97 8.77 0.04 -4.00
CA PHE A 97 7.96 1.24 -3.85
C PHE A 97 8.78 2.35 -3.20
N ALA A 98 8.31 3.60 -3.32
CA ALA A 98 9.03 4.73 -2.72
C ALA A 98 9.03 4.70 -1.18
N THR A 99 8.05 4.02 -0.57
CA THR A 99 7.89 3.94 0.89
C THR A 99 7.40 2.57 1.34
N ALA A 100 7.73 2.20 2.59
CA ALA A 100 7.23 0.98 3.22
C ALA A 100 5.70 1.01 3.46
N ASP A 101 5.10 2.19 3.60
CA ASP A 101 3.63 2.33 3.65
C ASP A 101 3.03 1.95 2.28
N GLY A 102 3.66 2.37 1.18
CA GLY A 102 3.24 2.05 -0.19
C GLY A 102 3.24 0.54 -0.48
N SER A 103 4.35 -0.13 -0.20
CA SER A 103 4.47 -1.59 -0.37
C SER A 103 3.48 -2.36 0.53
N TYR A 104 3.26 -1.92 1.77
CA TYR A 104 2.25 -2.51 2.66
C TYR A 104 0.83 -2.28 2.15
N GLY A 105 0.54 -1.07 1.66
CA GLY A 105 -0.77 -0.71 1.12
C GLY A 105 -1.19 -1.62 -0.01
N ILE A 106 -0.34 -1.75 -1.02
CA ILE A 106 -0.65 -2.61 -2.15
C ILE A 106 -0.74 -4.10 -1.74
N TYR A 107 0.11 -4.56 -0.82
CA TYR A 107 0.00 -5.90 -0.24
C TYR A 107 -1.40 -6.11 0.38
N SER A 108 -1.86 -5.15 1.18
CA SER A 108 -3.18 -5.21 1.84
C SER A 108 -4.36 -5.20 0.87
N MET A 109 -4.16 -4.75 -0.38
CA MET A 109 -5.19 -4.84 -1.44
C MET A 109 -5.30 -6.24 -2.03
N PHE A 110 -4.22 -7.03 -1.99
CA PHE A 110 -4.23 -8.41 -2.49
C PHE A 110 -4.65 -9.43 -1.45
N ARG A 111 -4.44 -9.13 -0.16
CA ARG A 111 -4.80 -10.02 0.94
C ARG A 111 -6.32 -10.18 1.04
N ASN A 112 -6.81 -11.39 0.85
CA ASN A 112 -8.21 -11.77 1.07
C ASN A 112 -8.43 -12.21 2.54
N PRO A 113 -9.58 -11.94 3.15
CA PRO A 113 -9.94 -12.51 4.45
C PRO A 113 -9.78 -14.03 4.57
N ALA A 114 -9.97 -14.77 3.46
CA ALA A 114 -9.83 -16.22 3.40
C ALA A 114 -8.37 -16.72 3.30
N ASP A 115 -7.40 -15.87 2.98
CA ASP A 115 -6.02 -16.30 2.75
C ASP A 115 -5.33 -16.75 4.05
N ASN A 116 -4.39 -17.68 3.96
CA ASN A 116 -3.57 -18.08 5.10
C ASN A 116 -2.46 -17.05 5.33
N VAL A 117 -2.59 -16.21 6.36
CA VAL A 117 -1.59 -15.18 6.68
C VAL A 117 -0.42 -15.78 7.45
N ILE A 118 0.80 -15.41 7.05
CA ILE A 118 2.06 -15.90 7.61
C ILE A 118 2.95 -14.73 8.05
N GLN A 119 3.83 -14.99 9.01
CA GLN A 119 4.86 -14.04 9.42
C GLN A 119 6.05 -14.13 8.45
N MET A 120 6.04 -13.30 7.41
CA MET A 120 7.12 -13.19 6.44
C MET A 120 7.37 -11.72 6.10
N GLY A 121 8.57 -11.22 6.38
CA GLY A 121 8.81 -9.77 6.41
C GLY A 121 7.90 -9.09 7.43
N VAL A 122 7.12 -8.11 6.97
CA VAL A 122 6.06 -7.45 7.74
C VAL A 122 4.84 -8.36 7.88
N GLU A 123 4.38 -8.92 6.77
CA GLU A 123 3.26 -9.87 6.69
C GLU A 123 3.27 -10.54 5.31
N GLY A 124 2.83 -11.79 5.23
CA GLY A 124 2.64 -12.51 3.98
C GLY A 124 1.35 -13.30 3.97
N PHE A 125 0.94 -13.80 2.82
CA PHE A 125 -0.15 -14.76 2.72
C PHE A 125 0.14 -15.84 1.69
N ILE A 126 -0.44 -17.02 1.93
CA ILE A 126 -0.42 -18.17 1.04
C ILE A 126 -1.85 -18.42 0.55
N SER A 127 -1.97 -18.62 -0.76
CA SER A 127 -3.15 -19.16 -1.45
C SER A 127 -2.69 -20.25 -2.43
N PRO A 128 -3.58 -21.09 -2.98
CA PRO A 128 -3.17 -22.10 -3.96
C PRO A 128 -2.30 -21.50 -5.08
N GLY A 129 -1.11 -22.06 -5.28
CA GLY A 129 -0.16 -21.63 -6.32
C GLY A 129 0.45 -20.24 -6.13
N ARG A 130 0.28 -19.58 -4.97
CA ARG A 130 0.76 -18.21 -4.78
C ARG A 130 1.19 -17.93 -3.35
N LEU A 131 2.31 -17.20 -3.24
CA LEU A 131 2.76 -16.61 -1.98
C LEU A 131 3.10 -15.15 -2.22
N VAL A 132 2.55 -14.27 -1.39
CA VAL A 132 2.86 -12.83 -1.45
C VAL A 132 3.30 -12.37 -0.07
N PHE A 133 4.38 -11.61 -0.01
CA PHE A 133 4.80 -10.97 1.24
C PHE A 133 5.33 -9.56 0.98
N VAL A 134 5.35 -8.77 2.04
CA VAL A 134 5.91 -7.41 2.04
C VAL A 134 7.02 -7.31 3.08
N LYS A 135 8.14 -6.67 2.72
CA LYS A 135 9.25 -6.37 3.62
C LYS A 135 9.85 -5.02 3.24
N ASP A 136 9.84 -4.07 4.17
CA ASP A 136 10.22 -2.68 3.93
C ASP A 136 9.57 -2.12 2.65
N VAL A 137 10.35 -1.56 1.72
CA VAL A 137 9.87 -1.02 0.44
C VAL A 137 9.52 -2.08 -0.61
N TYR A 138 9.66 -3.37 -0.30
CA TYR A 138 9.50 -4.46 -1.26
C TYR A 138 8.18 -5.20 -1.08
N LEU A 139 7.49 -5.44 -2.20
CA LEU A 139 6.45 -6.47 -2.33
C LEU A 139 7.03 -7.60 -3.17
N VAL A 140 6.99 -8.83 -2.65
CA VAL A 140 7.41 -10.01 -3.39
C VAL A 140 6.19 -10.87 -3.69
N LYS A 141 6.04 -11.27 -4.96
CA LYS A 141 5.01 -12.20 -5.41
C LYS A 141 5.68 -13.41 -6.04
N LEU A 142 5.32 -14.58 -5.55
CA LEU A 142 5.71 -15.86 -6.11
C LEU A 142 4.44 -16.51 -6.67
N THR A 143 4.51 -16.97 -7.91
CA THR A 143 3.39 -17.65 -8.58
C THR A 143 3.90 -18.98 -9.13
N GLY A 144 3.34 -20.09 -8.64
CA GLY A 144 3.56 -21.41 -9.20
C GLY A 144 2.64 -21.67 -10.40
N PHE A 145 3.08 -22.53 -11.32
CA PHE A 145 2.29 -22.94 -12.49
C PHE A 145 1.39 -24.17 -12.22
N ASP A 146 1.45 -24.73 -11.02
CA ASP A 146 0.56 -25.78 -10.51
C ASP A 146 0.34 -25.65 -8.99
N GLU A 147 -0.66 -26.37 -8.48
CA GLU A 147 -1.10 -26.31 -7.07
C GLU A 147 -0.86 -27.62 -6.30
N SER A 148 0.10 -28.45 -6.75
CA SER A 148 0.47 -29.69 -6.05
C SER A 148 1.00 -29.43 -4.63
N GLU A 149 0.97 -30.45 -3.76
CA GLU A 149 1.55 -30.32 -2.41
C GLU A 149 3.06 -30.03 -2.47
N GLU A 150 3.74 -30.61 -3.47
CA GLU A 150 5.15 -30.36 -3.76
C GLU A 150 5.40 -28.92 -4.17
N SER A 151 4.57 -28.36 -5.07
CA SER A 151 4.65 -26.95 -5.50
C SER A 151 4.37 -25.99 -4.34
N ASN A 152 3.34 -26.28 -3.53
CA ASN A 152 3.00 -25.46 -2.36
C ASN A 152 4.07 -25.51 -1.26
N THR A 153 4.81 -26.61 -1.14
CA THR A 153 5.98 -26.66 -0.25
C THR A 153 7.14 -25.87 -0.83
N ALA A 154 7.40 -26.05 -2.13
CA ALA A 154 8.53 -25.41 -2.81
C ALA A 154 8.41 -23.89 -2.89
N ILE A 155 7.20 -23.34 -3.06
CA ILE A 155 6.99 -21.89 -3.07
C ILE A 155 7.31 -21.24 -1.71
N VAL A 156 7.11 -21.97 -0.60
CA VAL A 156 7.46 -21.49 0.75
C VAL A 156 8.98 -21.42 0.90
N ASP A 157 9.70 -22.49 0.56
CA ASP A 157 11.17 -22.50 0.59
C ASP A 157 11.78 -21.36 -0.27
N LEU A 158 11.19 -21.13 -1.45
CA LEU A 158 11.63 -20.08 -2.36
C LEU A 158 11.37 -18.69 -1.74
N ALA A 159 10.20 -18.49 -1.14
CA ALA A 159 9.85 -17.23 -0.49
C ALA A 159 10.73 -16.93 0.73
N GLU A 160 11.02 -17.91 1.58
CA GLU A 160 11.95 -17.78 2.71
C GLU A 160 13.35 -17.39 2.24
N THR A 161 13.80 -17.97 1.11
CA THR A 161 15.09 -17.60 0.52
C THR A 161 15.11 -16.12 0.12
N PHE A 162 14.08 -15.63 -0.58
CA PHE A 162 14.01 -14.22 -0.98
C PHE A 162 13.82 -13.28 0.22
N GLU A 163 13.03 -13.66 1.21
CA GLU A 163 12.85 -12.88 2.44
C GLU A 163 14.20 -12.64 3.14
N GLY A 164 15.03 -13.69 3.26
CA GLY A 164 16.34 -13.62 3.89
C GLY A 164 17.36 -12.78 3.10
N MET A 165 17.19 -12.64 1.79
CA MET A 165 18.02 -11.79 0.93
C MET A 165 17.64 -10.31 1.03
N LEU A 166 16.39 -10.00 1.38
CA LEU A 166 15.91 -8.63 1.48
C LEU A 166 16.30 -8.01 2.83
N THR A 167 16.83 -6.79 2.78
CA THR A 167 17.09 -5.97 3.98
C THR A 167 15.96 -4.97 4.20
N GLY A 168 15.67 -4.65 5.46
CA GLY A 168 14.77 -3.54 5.81
C GLY A 168 13.84 -3.89 6.97
N LYS A 169 12.84 -3.03 7.19
CA LYS A 169 11.86 -3.13 8.27
C LYS A 169 10.94 -4.36 8.13
N VAL A 170 10.56 -4.91 9.28
CA VAL A 170 9.63 -6.04 9.41
C VAL A 170 8.42 -5.67 10.28
N GLU A 171 8.30 -4.40 10.65
CA GLU A 171 7.19 -3.86 11.40
C GLU A 171 6.11 -3.31 10.47
N LYS A 172 4.84 -3.48 10.85
CA LYS A 172 3.71 -2.81 10.18
C LYS A 172 3.89 -1.29 10.20
N PRO A 173 3.25 -0.56 9.27
CA PRO A 173 3.21 0.90 9.30
C PRO A 173 2.86 1.45 10.69
N ALA A 174 3.67 2.38 11.19
CA ALA A 174 3.56 2.89 12.56
C ALA A 174 2.20 3.54 12.87
N ALA A 175 1.48 4.00 11.84
CA ALA A 175 0.13 4.53 11.96
C ALA A 175 -0.84 3.52 12.58
N PHE A 176 -0.67 2.22 12.35
CA PHE A 176 -1.50 1.17 12.93
C PHE A 176 -1.37 1.04 14.46
N GLY A 177 -0.32 1.62 15.06
CA GLY A 177 -0.19 1.72 16.53
C GLY A 177 -1.09 2.78 17.16
N GLN A 178 -1.74 3.64 16.37
CA GLN A 178 -2.69 4.67 16.83
C GLN A 178 -4.14 4.17 16.82
N PHE A 179 -4.35 2.95 16.35
CA PHE A 179 -5.65 2.28 16.33
C PHE A 179 -5.83 1.48 17.61
N PRO A 180 -7.06 1.37 18.15
CA PRO A 180 -7.31 0.55 19.33
C PRO A 180 -6.85 -0.91 19.13
N PRO A 181 -6.27 -1.55 20.15
CA PRO A 181 -5.70 -2.89 20.03
C PRO A 181 -6.74 -4.01 20.15
N ASP A 182 -7.88 -3.73 20.78
CA ASP A 182 -8.91 -4.73 21.06
C ASP A 182 -9.98 -4.76 19.96
N ASN A 183 -10.73 -5.87 19.87
CA ASN A 183 -11.89 -6.01 18.99
C ASN A 183 -11.61 -5.87 17.48
N ILE A 184 -10.34 -6.04 17.08
CA ILE A 184 -9.91 -5.94 15.68
C ILE A 184 -10.48 -7.13 14.90
N ILE A 185 -11.02 -6.88 13.72
CA ILE A 185 -11.30 -7.93 12.75
C ILE A 185 -9.98 -8.31 12.08
N ASP A 186 -9.61 -9.58 12.18
CA ASP A 186 -8.37 -10.10 11.60
C ASP A 186 -8.24 -9.72 10.12
N LYS A 187 -7.00 -9.40 9.70
CA LYS A 187 -6.65 -9.10 8.30
C LYS A 187 -7.36 -7.87 7.72
N SER A 188 -7.85 -6.96 8.56
CA SER A 188 -8.54 -5.73 8.14
C SER A 188 -7.64 -4.49 8.00
N ASP A 189 -6.38 -4.56 8.43
CA ASP A 189 -5.41 -3.47 8.27
C ASP A 189 -5.23 -3.09 6.81
N LYS A 190 -5.62 -1.88 6.43
CA LYS A 190 -5.46 -1.36 5.07
C LYS A 190 -4.82 0.02 5.08
N TYR A 191 -3.97 0.26 4.09
CA TYR A 191 -3.48 1.59 3.75
C TYR A 191 -3.89 1.91 2.31
N TYR A 192 -4.61 3.02 2.13
CA TYR A 192 -4.99 3.57 0.85
C TYR A 192 -4.08 4.78 0.58
N ALA A 193 -3.22 4.68 -0.43
CA ALA A 193 -2.35 5.78 -0.80
C ALA A 193 -3.15 6.98 -1.35
N GLU A 194 -4.25 6.72 -2.06
CA GLU A 194 -5.20 7.72 -2.52
C GLU A 194 -6.60 7.14 -2.70
N SER A 195 -7.58 8.02 -2.97
CA SER A 195 -8.95 7.64 -3.35
C SER A 195 -9.69 6.79 -2.32
N PHE A 196 -9.39 6.93 -1.02
CA PHE A 196 -10.17 6.26 0.03
C PHE A 196 -11.65 6.65 -0.08
N LEU A 197 -12.55 5.66 0.01
CA LEU A 197 -14.01 5.85 -0.20
C LEU A 197 -14.37 6.52 -1.54
N GLY A 198 -13.51 6.37 -2.56
CA GLY A 198 -13.69 6.99 -3.88
C GLY A 198 -13.37 8.48 -3.93
N GLN A 199 -12.82 9.06 -2.85
CA GLN A 199 -12.53 10.49 -2.75
C GLN A 199 -11.05 10.78 -3.02
N LYS A 200 -10.72 11.37 -4.17
CA LYS A 200 -9.32 11.60 -4.59
C LYS A 200 -8.49 12.40 -3.59
N PHE A 201 -9.09 13.32 -2.86
CA PHE A 201 -8.39 14.14 -1.86
C PHE A 201 -8.06 13.37 -0.56
N LEU A 202 -8.67 12.21 -0.35
CA LEU A 202 -8.38 11.33 0.79
C LEU A 202 -7.18 10.44 0.48
N THR A 203 -6.01 11.06 0.63
CA THR A 203 -4.71 10.42 0.43
C THR A 203 -4.10 9.95 1.74
N ARG A 204 -3.29 8.90 1.66
CA ARG A 204 -2.52 8.33 2.77
C ARG A 204 -3.40 7.98 3.97
N VAL A 205 -4.47 7.23 3.72
CA VAL A 205 -5.45 6.84 4.75
C VAL A 205 -5.13 5.45 5.26
N PHE A 206 -4.98 5.32 6.57
CA PHE A 206 -4.93 4.03 7.25
C PHE A 206 -6.32 3.72 7.77
N CYS A 207 -6.75 2.47 7.66
CA CYS A 207 -8.00 2.03 8.26
C CYS A 207 -7.91 0.60 8.79
N ARG A 208 -8.80 0.29 9.74
CA ARG A 208 -8.92 -1.01 10.38
C ARG A 208 -10.38 -1.25 10.76
N ASP A 209 -10.81 -2.50 10.59
CA ASP A 209 -12.18 -2.90 10.90
C ASP A 209 -12.24 -3.51 12.30
N TYR A 210 -13.37 -3.29 12.97
CA TYR A 210 -13.61 -3.73 14.34
C TYR A 210 -14.97 -4.40 14.45
N LEU A 211 -15.04 -5.38 15.35
CA LEU A 211 -16.27 -6.04 15.76
C LEU A 211 -16.63 -5.59 17.18
N SER A 212 -17.78 -4.95 17.36
CA SER A 212 -18.25 -4.57 18.70
C SER A 212 -19.66 -5.09 18.94
N GLY A 213 -19.74 -6.18 19.71
CA GLY A 213 -20.98 -6.95 19.84
C GLY A 213 -21.31 -7.60 18.49
N ASP A 214 -22.50 -7.30 17.96
CA ASP A 214 -22.95 -7.76 16.64
C ASP A 214 -22.71 -6.72 15.53
N ASP A 215 -22.22 -5.52 15.87
CA ASP A 215 -21.99 -4.42 14.93
C ASP A 215 -20.53 -4.45 14.42
N THR A 216 -20.32 -4.05 13.16
CA THR A 216 -18.98 -3.81 12.59
C THR A 216 -18.80 -2.34 12.26
N LEU A 217 -17.57 -1.85 12.40
CA LEU A 217 -17.21 -0.47 12.05
C LEU A 217 -15.80 -0.42 11.46
N THR A 218 -15.54 0.60 10.66
CA THR A 218 -14.18 0.90 10.18
C THR A 218 -13.72 2.21 10.78
N LEU A 219 -12.59 2.18 11.48
CA LEU A 219 -11.89 3.40 11.88
C LEU A 219 -10.90 3.77 10.79
N PHE A 220 -10.71 5.07 10.57
CA PHE A 220 -9.67 5.54 9.67
C PHE A 220 -9.00 6.82 10.17
N ILE A 221 -7.73 6.99 9.81
CA ILE A 221 -6.95 8.20 10.08
C ILE A 221 -6.10 8.57 8.88
N THR A 222 -5.87 9.87 8.72
CA THR A 222 -4.82 10.42 7.85
C THR A 222 -4.29 11.72 8.42
N ARG A 223 -3.02 12.04 8.14
CA ARG A 223 -2.43 13.32 8.51
C ARG A 223 -3.14 14.45 7.74
N ASP A 224 -3.49 15.50 8.47
CA ASP A 224 -4.20 16.67 7.94
C ASP A 224 -3.89 17.93 8.76
N GLU A 225 -2.60 18.32 8.81
CA GLU A 225 -2.11 19.38 9.71
C GLU A 225 -2.72 20.75 9.46
N MET A 226 -3.02 21.04 8.19
CA MET A 226 -3.62 22.30 7.76
C MET A 226 -5.14 22.18 7.56
N ALA A 227 -5.73 21.03 7.94
CA ALA A 227 -7.15 20.74 7.75
C ALA A 227 -7.61 20.79 6.27
N ASP A 228 -6.71 20.60 5.30
CA ASP A 228 -7.00 20.72 3.88
C ASP A 228 -7.93 19.59 3.40
N LYS A 229 -7.73 18.36 3.91
CA LYS A 229 -8.60 17.22 3.55
C LYS A 229 -9.97 17.39 4.21
N TYR A 230 -10.00 17.84 5.46
CA TYR A 230 -11.24 18.14 6.18
C TYR A 230 -12.04 19.22 5.46
N ALA A 231 -11.41 20.34 5.09
CA ALA A 231 -12.05 21.43 4.39
C ALA A 231 -12.61 20.99 3.03
N GLN A 232 -11.85 20.20 2.25
CA GLN A 232 -12.32 19.64 0.98
C GLN A 232 -13.52 18.71 1.16
N TRP A 233 -13.49 17.83 2.17
CA TRP A 233 -14.62 16.94 2.43
C TRP A 233 -15.86 17.72 2.89
N LEU A 234 -15.67 18.69 3.78
CA LEU A 234 -16.75 19.54 4.28
C LEU A 234 -17.42 20.31 3.14
N GLU A 235 -16.63 20.95 2.27
CA GLU A 235 -17.13 21.68 1.10
C GLU A 235 -17.89 20.74 0.16
N MET A 236 -17.38 19.54 -0.09
CA MET A 236 -18.06 18.53 -0.89
C MET A 236 -19.40 18.12 -0.26
N ALA A 237 -19.43 17.85 1.05
CA ALA A 237 -20.64 17.44 1.75
C ALA A 237 -21.71 18.54 1.74
N GLU A 238 -21.32 19.80 1.85
CA GLU A 238 -22.23 20.95 1.76
C GLU A 238 -22.77 21.13 0.35
N LYS A 239 -21.91 21.09 -0.67
CA LYS A 239 -22.32 21.21 -2.08
C LYS A 239 -23.29 20.11 -2.52
N THR A 240 -23.13 18.92 -1.98
CA THR A 240 -23.96 17.76 -2.31
C THR A 240 -25.20 17.62 -1.41
N GLY A 241 -25.35 18.47 -0.39
CA GLY A 241 -26.45 18.39 0.58
C GLY A 241 -26.40 17.13 1.46
N ARG A 242 -25.22 16.52 1.60
CA ARG A 242 -24.98 15.25 2.33
C ARG A 242 -24.36 15.45 3.71
N LYS A 243 -24.30 16.70 4.18
CA LYS A 243 -23.80 17.05 5.50
C LYS A 243 -24.93 16.95 6.54
N SER A 244 -24.65 16.28 7.66
CA SER A 244 -25.50 16.36 8.87
C SER A 244 -24.67 16.48 10.15
N VAL A 245 -25.34 16.68 11.28
CA VAL A 245 -24.71 16.96 12.57
C VAL A 245 -24.34 15.65 13.27
N PRO A 246 -23.09 15.50 13.76
CA PRO A 246 -22.68 14.27 14.44
C PRO A 246 -23.32 14.17 15.84
N PRO A 247 -23.35 12.95 16.43
CA PRO A 247 -23.80 12.78 17.80
C PRO A 247 -22.99 13.65 18.77
N GLN A 248 -23.67 14.28 19.72
CA GLN A 248 -23.00 15.12 20.71
C GLN A 248 -22.04 14.29 21.58
N GLY A 249 -20.92 14.92 21.98
CA GLY A 249 -19.96 14.36 22.93
C GLY A 249 -18.96 13.37 22.33
N LEU A 250 -18.74 13.39 21.02
CA LEU A 250 -17.55 12.80 20.40
C LEU A 250 -16.36 13.74 20.58
N LEU A 251 -15.20 13.20 20.95
CA LEU A 251 -14.02 13.97 21.39
C LEU A 251 -13.11 14.45 20.25
N PHE A 252 -13.70 14.85 19.12
CA PHE A 252 -12.99 15.60 18.07
C PHE A 252 -12.60 17.00 18.56
N ASP A 253 -11.68 17.64 17.85
CA ASP A 253 -11.30 19.03 18.12
C ASP A 253 -12.52 19.95 17.89
N SER A 254 -12.82 20.80 18.87
CA SER A 254 -14.11 21.49 19.04
C SER A 254 -14.60 22.16 17.74
N GLU A 255 -15.80 21.76 17.29
CA GLU A 255 -16.53 22.16 16.07
C GLU A 255 -16.05 21.58 14.72
N TYR A 256 -14.93 20.86 14.68
CA TYR A 256 -14.42 20.25 13.45
C TYR A 256 -14.87 18.80 13.30
N SER A 257 -16.18 18.58 13.25
CA SER A 257 -16.75 17.29 12.86
C SER A 257 -18.10 17.42 12.16
N PHE A 258 -18.39 16.46 11.29
CA PHE A 258 -19.67 16.34 10.59
C PHE A 258 -19.97 14.88 10.24
N ILE A 259 -21.23 14.59 9.95
CA ILE A 259 -21.61 13.35 9.26
C ILE A 259 -21.66 13.63 7.76
N TYR A 260 -21.04 12.76 6.99
CA TYR A 260 -21.22 12.65 5.54
C TYR A 260 -22.10 11.44 5.22
N ASP A 261 -23.21 11.69 4.51
CA ASP A 261 -24.11 10.65 3.99
C ASP A 261 -23.55 10.12 2.64
N ASP A 262 -22.77 9.05 2.70
CA ASP A 262 -22.13 8.43 1.54
C ASP A 262 -23.08 7.45 0.83
N PRO A 263 -23.21 7.49 -0.50
CA PRO A 263 -24.12 6.61 -1.25
C PRO A 263 -23.82 5.12 -1.16
N PHE A 264 -22.59 4.76 -0.79
CA PHE A 264 -22.11 3.38 -0.81
C PHE A 264 -21.80 2.85 0.60
N HIS A 265 -21.60 3.74 1.58
CA HIS A 265 -21.15 3.40 2.93
C HIS A 265 -22.03 3.99 4.04
N ASP A 266 -23.23 4.47 3.68
CA ASP A 266 -24.17 5.15 4.56
C ASP A 266 -23.49 6.32 5.32
N GLN A 267 -23.76 6.46 6.63
CA GLN A 267 -23.25 7.57 7.43
C GLN A 267 -21.79 7.36 7.84
N ILE A 268 -20.96 8.34 7.49
CA ILE A 268 -19.56 8.44 7.88
C ILE A 268 -19.40 9.62 8.81
N ILE A 269 -18.91 9.39 10.02
CA ILE A 269 -18.51 10.47 10.93
C ILE A 269 -17.08 10.87 10.59
N VAL A 270 -16.86 12.16 10.36
CA VAL A 270 -15.54 12.73 10.04
C VAL A 270 -15.25 13.85 11.01
N GLY A 271 -14.02 13.95 11.49
CA GLY A 271 -13.57 15.09 12.26
C GLY A 271 -12.06 15.24 12.35
N LEU A 272 -11.63 16.38 12.87
CA LEU A 272 -10.23 16.64 13.17
C LEU A 272 -9.90 16.21 14.60
N LYS A 273 -8.71 15.63 14.76
CA LYS A 273 -8.12 15.33 16.06
C LYS A 273 -6.61 15.42 15.99
N ASN A 274 -6.00 16.35 16.72
CA ASN A 274 -4.54 16.47 16.84
C ASN A 274 -3.81 16.40 15.48
N GLN A 275 -4.19 17.30 14.56
CA GLN A 275 -3.63 17.43 13.21
C GLN A 275 -3.88 16.22 12.28
N LYS A 276 -4.87 15.39 12.62
CA LYS A 276 -5.31 14.26 11.80
C LYS A 276 -6.77 14.46 11.43
N LEU A 277 -7.11 14.04 10.22
CA LEU A 277 -8.48 13.74 9.88
C LEU A 277 -8.72 12.30 10.32
N ALA A 278 -9.67 12.11 11.22
CA ALA A 278 -10.10 10.81 11.71
C ALA A 278 -11.58 10.62 11.40
N GLY A 279 -11.99 9.37 11.22
CA GLY A 279 -13.40 9.09 11.01
C GLY A 279 -13.78 7.65 11.23
N ILE A 280 -15.08 7.43 11.14
CA ILE A 280 -15.77 6.19 11.48
C ILE A 280 -16.79 5.91 10.38
N VAL A 281 -16.69 4.74 9.78
CA VAL A 281 -17.69 4.18 8.86
C VAL A 281 -18.56 3.18 9.63
N HIS A 282 -19.87 3.16 9.32
CA HIS A 282 -20.87 2.31 10.00
C HIS A 282 -20.99 2.57 11.51
N PHE A 283 -21.02 3.84 11.91
CA PHE A 283 -21.17 4.22 13.31
C PHE A 283 -22.49 3.71 13.93
N SER A 284 -22.40 3.15 15.15
CA SER A 284 -23.53 2.81 16.02
C SER A 284 -23.42 3.60 17.34
N GLY A 285 -24.52 4.19 17.79
CA GLY A 285 -24.55 5.02 19.00
C GLY A 285 -24.09 4.30 20.28
N LYS A 286 -24.17 2.97 20.30
CA LYS A 286 -23.67 2.11 21.37
C LYS A 286 -22.14 2.18 21.55
N LEU A 287 -21.43 2.62 20.51
CA LEU A 287 -19.97 2.57 20.43
C LEU A 287 -19.30 3.88 20.84
N LYS A 288 -20.09 4.88 21.23
CA LYS A 288 -19.60 6.23 21.54
C LYS A 288 -18.48 6.24 22.58
N GLU A 289 -18.59 5.47 23.65
CA GLU A 289 -17.58 5.43 24.72
C GLU A 289 -16.26 4.84 24.22
N TYR A 290 -16.32 3.70 23.53
CA TYR A 290 -15.16 3.07 22.89
C TYR A 290 -14.45 4.03 21.92
N LEU A 291 -15.24 4.76 21.11
CA LEU A 291 -14.71 5.72 20.16
C LEU A 291 -14.07 6.93 20.83
N ASN A 292 -14.62 7.40 21.95
CA ASN A 292 -14.02 8.48 22.72
C ASN A 292 -12.68 8.10 23.34
N LEU A 293 -12.58 6.88 23.88
CA LEU A 293 -11.31 6.36 24.39
C LEU A 293 -10.24 6.33 23.29
N TRP A 294 -10.63 5.96 22.06
CA TRP A 294 -9.72 6.03 20.93
C TRP A 294 -9.35 7.47 20.55
N LEU A 295 -10.33 8.36 20.41
CA LEU A 295 -10.07 9.76 20.05
C LEU A 295 -9.16 10.44 21.08
N GLU A 296 -9.21 10.08 22.35
CA GLU A 296 -8.29 10.59 23.39
C GLU A 296 -6.82 10.19 23.18
N THR A 297 -6.54 9.11 22.44
CA THR A 297 -5.17 8.64 22.19
C THR A 297 -4.56 9.14 20.88
N LEU A 298 -5.39 9.67 19.97
CA LEU A 298 -4.96 10.30 18.70
C LEU A 298 -4.29 11.64 18.92
#